data_AF-A0A2M8NMN0-F1
#
_entry.id   AF-A0A2M8NMN0-F1
#
_cell.length_a   1.000
_cell.length_b   1.000
_cell.length_c   1.000
_cell.angle_alpha   90.00
_cell.angle_beta   90.00
_cell.angle_gamma   90.00
#
_symmetry.space_group_name_H-M   'P 1'
#
loop_
_entity.id
_entity.type
_entity.pdbx_description
1 polymer ?
#
loop_
_entity_poly.entity_id
_entity_poly.type
_entity_poly.pdbx_seq_one_letter_code
_entity_poly.pdbx_strand_id
1 'polypeptide(L)' 'MPLTIGDVAPDFELPNQDGKLIKLSDYRGKKVILFAYPKASTPGCTTQACGFRDQFPKVQSSNAVVLG' A
#
# COMPACT_ATOMS: atom_id res chain seq x y z
N MET A 1 -12.67 -13.04 -8.70
CA MET A 1 -13.85 -12.33 -8.16
C MET A 1 -13.40 -10.95 -7.72
N PRO A 2 -14.19 -9.89 -7.96
CA PRO A 2 -13.88 -8.56 -7.44
C PRO A 2 -13.95 -8.58 -5.90
N LEU A 3 -13.08 -7.80 -5.25
CA LEU A 3 -13.13 -7.60 -3.80
C LEU A 3 -14.27 -6.65 -3.44
N THR A 4 -15.01 -6.98 -2.39
CA THR A 4 -16.08 -6.16 -1.83
C THR A 4 -15.72 -5.67 -0.42
N ILE A 5 -16.43 -4.65 0.06
CA ILE A 5 -16.20 -4.11 1.39
C ILE A 5 -16.54 -5.18 2.43
N GLY A 6 -15.59 -5.47 3.32
CA GLY A 6 -15.73 -6.50 4.35
C GLY A 6 -15.05 -7.83 4.00
N ASP A 7 -14.65 -8.02 2.74
CA ASP A 7 -13.87 -9.19 2.36
C ASP A 7 -12.50 -9.19 3.04
N VAL A 8 -12.05 -10.38 3.43
CA VAL A 8 -10.68 -10.58 3.88
C VAL A 8 -9.75 -10.41 2.68
N ALA A 9 -8.81 -9.46 2.80
CA ALA A 9 -7.81 -9.24 1.76
C ALA A 9 -7.01 -10.54 1.51
N PRO A 10 -6.90 -11.00 0.25
CA PRO A 10 -6.17 -12.21 -0.09
C PRO A 10 -4.69 -12.03 0.25
N ASP A 11 -4.07 -13.10 0.72
CA ASP A 11 -2.63 -13.07 0.96
C ASP A 11 -1.89 -13.03 -0.39
N PHE A 12 -0.85 -12.20 -0.46
CA PHE A 12 0.01 -12.12 -1.64
C PHE A 12 1.45 -11.96 -1.18
N GLU A 13 2.36 -12.42 -2.02
CA GLU A 13 3.80 -12.24 -1.87
C GLU A 13 4.34 -11.61 -3.15
N LEU A 14 4.97 -10.45 -3.02
CA LEU A 14 5.55 -9.72 -4.15
C LEU A 14 6.92 -9.16 -3.75
N PRO A 15 7.90 -9.12 -4.67
CA PRO A 15 9.15 -8.40 -4.43
C PRO A 15 8.88 -6.89 -4.38
N ASN A 16 9.50 -6.21 -3.42
CA ASN A 16 9.50 -4.75 -3.35
C ASN A 16 10.56 -4.15 -4.30
N GLN A 17 10.72 -2.82 -4.27
CA GLN A 17 11.71 -2.09 -5.06
C GLN A 17 13.17 -2.51 -4.82
N ASP A 18 13.47 -3.12 -3.67
CA ASP A 18 14.79 -3.64 -3.30
C ASP A 18 14.94 -5.14 -3.59
N GLY A 19 13.94 -5.78 -4.23
CA GLY A 19 13.92 -7.22 -4.51
C GLY A 19 13.60 -8.10 -3.30
N LYS A 20 13.24 -7.51 -2.16
CA LYS A 20 12.84 -8.26 -0.96
C LYS A 20 11.40 -8.72 -1.10
N LEU A 21 11.14 -10.01 -0.85
CA LEU A 21 9.79 -10.54 -0.80
C LEU A 21 9.04 -9.95 0.40
N ILE A 22 7.87 -9.39 0.11
CA ILE A 22 6.95 -8.82 1.10
C ILE A 22 5.65 -9.61 1.05
N LYS A 23 5.20 -10.12 2.20
CA LYS A 23 3.91 -10.78 2.34
C LYS A 23 2.90 -9.85 2.99
N LEU A 24 1.64 -9.88 2.54
CA LEU A 24 0.57 -9.13 3.21
C LEU A 24 0.36 -9.65 4.65
N SER A 25 0.54 -10.95 4.87
CA SER A 25 0.49 -11.58 6.18
C SER A 25 1.52 -11.05 7.19
N ASP A 26 2.65 -10.48 6.76
CA ASP A 26 3.65 -9.88 7.66
C ASP A 26 3.13 -8.61 8.35
N TYR A 27 2.05 -8.01 7.84
CA TYR A 27 1.45 -6.78 8.36
C TYR A 27 0.17 -7.01 9.17
N ARG A 28 -0.14 -8.27 9.54
CA ARG A 28 -1.28 -8.58 10.41
C ARG A 28 -1.17 -7.79 11.72
N GLY A 29 -2.29 -7.21 12.17
CA GLY A 29 -2.33 -6.32 13.33
C GLY A 29 -2.04 -4.85 13.01
N LYS A 30 -1.69 -4.51 11.77
CA LYS A 30 -1.61 -3.13 11.26
C LYS A 30 -2.65 -2.91 10.16
N LYS A 31 -3.04 -1.66 9.95
CA LYS A 31 -3.85 -1.28 8.79
C LYS A 31 -2.93 -1.20 7.57
N VAL A 32 -3.32 -1.78 6.44
CA VAL A 32 -2.53 -1.73 5.20
C VAL A 32 -3.32 -0.97 4.15
N ILE A 33 -2.68 0.04 3.56
CA ILE A 33 -3.20 0.83 2.43
C ILE A 33 -2.42 0.37 1.20
N LEU A 34 -3.09 -0.38 0.31
CA LEU A 34 -2.51 -0.79 -0.96
C LEU A 34 -2.77 0.30 -2.01
N PHE A 35 -1.72 0.95 -2.47
CA PHE A 35 -1.77 1.98 -3.50
C PHE A 35 -1.24 1.40 -4.80
N ALA A 36 -2.13 1.16 -5.77
CA ALA A 36 -1.75 0.68 -7.08
C ALA A 36 -1.89 1.81 -8.11
N TYR A 37 -0.92 1.92 -9.02
CA TYR A 37 -0.98 2.84 -10.14
C TYR A 37 -0.61 2.13 -11.45
N PRO A 38 -1.25 2.49 -12.58
CA PRO A 38 -1.04 1.79 -13.84
C PRO A 38 0.33 2.04 -14.48
N LYS A 39 0.94 3.20 -14.21
CA LYS A 39 2.25 3.56 -14.74
C LYS A 39 2.96 4.56 -13.83
N ALA A 40 4.19 4.24 -13.44
CA ALA A 40 5.06 5.14 -12.69
C ALA A 40 5.33 6.44 -13.49
N SER A 41 5.61 7.53 -12.78
CA SER A 41 6.05 8.81 -13.38
C SER A 41 5.06 9.46 -14.35
N THR A 42 3.75 9.22 -14.17
CA THR A 42 2.70 9.99 -14.84
C THR A 42 2.22 11.12 -13.93
N PRO A 43 1.76 12.28 -14.47
CA PRO A 43 1.45 13.47 -13.67
C PRO A 43 0.51 13.22 -12.49
N GLY A 44 -0.52 12.36 -12.68
CA GLY A 44 -1.46 11.99 -11.62
C GLY A 44 -0.87 11.12 -10.52
N CYS A 45 0.07 10.23 -10.85
CA CYS A 45 0.74 9.36 -9.88
C CYS A 45 1.69 10.17 -8.97
N THR A 46 2.28 11.24 -9.49
CA THR A 46 3.15 12.14 -8.72
C THR A 46 2.37 12.87 -7.62
N THR A 47 1.15 13.34 -7.89
CA THR A 47 0.31 14.02 -6.88
C THR A 47 -0.14 13.06 -5.78
N GLN A 48 -0.55 11.84 -6.15
CA GLN A 48 -0.99 10.83 -5.18
C GLN A 48 0.17 10.38 -4.27
N ALA A 49 1.34 10.11 -4.83
CA ALA A 49 2.53 9.74 -4.07
C ALA A 49 3.01 10.89 -3.15
N CYS A 50 2.99 12.14 -3.64
CA CYS A 50 3.29 13.31 -2.81
C CYS A 50 2.30 13.45 -1.64
N GLY A 51 1.01 13.23 -1.87
CA GLY A 51 0.00 13.26 -0.79
C GLY A 51 0.25 12.21 0.29
N PHE A 52 0.57 10.97 -0.10
CA PHE A 52 0.92 9.92 0.87
C PHE A 52 2.22 10.22 1.61
N ARG A 53 3.23 10.77 0.94
CA ARG A 53 4.48 11.22 1.58
C ARG A 53 4.20 12.29 2.63
N ASP A 54 3.43 13.31 2.27
CA ASP A 54 3.17 14.46 3.14
C ASP A 54 2.28 14.06 4.35
N GLN A 55 1.41 13.06 4.17
CA GLN A 55 0.56 12.51 5.23
C GLN A 55 1.13 11.27 5.93
N PHE A 56 2.31 10.81 5.54
CA PHE A 56 2.95 9.61 6.10
C PHE A 56 3.04 9.64 7.63
N PRO A 57 3.34 10.78 8.29
CA PRO A 57 3.36 10.85 9.76
C PRO A 57 1.99 10.54 10.39
N LYS A 58 0.89 10.95 9.75
CA LYS A 58 -0.48 10.71 10.22
C LYS A 58 -0.88 9.24 10.01
N VAL A 59 -0.44 8.65 8.91
CA VAL A 59 -0.64 7.23 8.60
C VAL A 59 0.09 6.36 9.64
N GLN A 60 1.36 6.66 9.92
CA GLN A 60 2.14 5.96 10.93
C GLN A 60 1.53 6.08 12.33
N SER A 61 1.04 7.28 12.69
CA SER A 61 0.34 7.51 13.97
C SER A 61 -0.97 6.72 14.09
N SER A 62 -1.55 6.30 12.97
CA SER A 62 -2.78 5.49 12.91
C SER A 62 -2.53 3.98 12.89
N ASN A 63 -1.27 3.55 13.15
CA ASN A 63 -0.80 2.16 13.01
C ASN A 63 -1.11 1.58 11.61
N ALA A 64 -0.92 2.41 10.58
CA ALA A 64 -1.14 2.05 9.19
C ALA A 64 0.18 2.04 8.40
N VAL A 65 0.23 1.20 7.36
CA VAL A 65 1.36 1.05 6.42
C VAL A 65 0.83 1.25 5.01
N VAL A 66 1.54 2.03 4.19
CA VAL A 66 1.22 2.20 2.76
C VAL A 66 2.18 1.33 1.95
N LEU A 67 1.65 0.56 1.02
CA LEU A 67 2.39 -0.27 0.06
C LEU A 67 1.97 0.14 -1.36
N GLY A 68 2.91 0.55 -2.19
CA GLY A 68 2.66 0.97 -3.58
C GLY A 68 3.92 1.28 -4.35
#